data_AF-A0A367M1P6-F1
#
_entry.id   AF-A0A367M1P6-F1
#
_cell.length_a   1.000
_cell.length_b   1.000
_cell.length_c   1.000
_cell.angle_alpha   90.00
_cell.angle_beta   90.00
_cell.angle_gamma   90.00
#
_symmetry.space_group_name_H-M   'P 1'
#
loop_
_entity.id
_entity.type
_entity.pdbx_description
1 polymer ?
#
loop_
_entity_poly.entity_id
_entity_poly.type
_entity_poly.pdbx_seq_one_letter_code
_entity_poly.pdbx_strand_id
1 'polypeptide(L)'
;MSKVSALVVDDAPFIRDLMKKGLRDNFPGLHIEEAVNGRKAQQLLSRQNVDLILCDWEMPEMSGLELLTWCRAQENLKTTPFIMVTSRGDKENVVQAIQAGVSDYIGKPFSNDQLVAKIKKALSRSGKLEALAAHAPRREIASGMATDSLAALPGGRAEVIKPAASPA
;
A
#
# COMPACT_ATOMS: atom_id res chain seq x y z
N MET A 1 15.17 9.94 -8.98
CA MET A 1 14.99 9.13 -7.76
C MET A 1 13.92 8.10 -8.03
N SER A 2 14.11 6.88 -7.54
CA SER A 2 13.37 5.68 -7.98
C SER A 2 11.93 5.69 -7.46
N LYS A 3 10.97 5.75 -8.38
CA LYS A 3 9.54 5.63 -8.09
C LYS A 3 9.27 4.20 -7.62
N VAL A 4 8.64 4.03 -6.46
CA VAL A 4 8.31 2.68 -5.96
C VAL A 4 7.20 2.09 -6.83
N SER A 5 7.37 0.86 -7.31
CA SER A 5 6.44 0.19 -8.23
C SER A 5 5.95 -1.17 -7.72
N ALA A 6 4.66 -1.45 -7.86
CA ALA A 6 4.06 -2.73 -7.57
C ALA A 6 3.44 -3.35 -8.82
N LEU A 7 3.56 -4.67 -8.98
CA LEU A 7 2.92 -5.43 -10.04
C LEU A 7 1.75 -6.24 -9.46
N VAL A 8 0.57 -6.08 -10.04
CA VAL A 8 -0.64 -6.85 -9.71
C VAL A 8 -0.92 -7.84 -10.85
N VAL A 9 -0.92 -9.13 -10.54
CA VAL A 9 -1.13 -10.20 -11.50
C VAL A 9 -2.33 -11.03 -11.08
N ASP A 10 -3.37 -11.05 -11.88
CA ASP A 10 -4.59 -11.84 -11.67
C ASP A 10 -5.31 -11.91 -13.01
N ASP A 11 -5.95 -13.03 -13.35
CA ASP A 11 -6.69 -13.17 -14.61
C ASP A 11 -8.06 -12.48 -14.53
N ALA A 12 -8.66 -12.41 -13.35
CA ALA A 12 -9.94 -11.77 -13.11
C ALA A 12 -9.80 -10.22 -13.04
N PRO A 13 -10.40 -9.47 -13.98
CA PRO A 13 -10.29 -8.00 -14.00
C PRO A 13 -10.82 -7.34 -12.73
N PHE A 14 -11.91 -7.87 -12.17
CA PHE A 14 -12.50 -7.38 -10.94
C PHE A 14 -11.54 -7.45 -9.75
N ILE A 15 -10.79 -8.54 -9.61
CA ILE A 15 -9.83 -8.70 -8.52
C ILE A 15 -8.64 -7.76 -8.71
N ARG A 16 -8.13 -7.60 -9.94
CA ARG A 16 -7.09 -6.61 -10.24
C ARG A 16 -7.55 -5.21 -9.86
N ASP A 17 -8.78 -4.82 -10.20
CA ASP A 17 -9.31 -3.50 -9.87
C ASP A 17 -9.46 -3.29 -8.36
N LEU A 18 -9.93 -4.31 -7.64
CA LEU A 18 -10.02 -4.28 -6.18
C LEU A 18 -8.65 -4.09 -5.53
N MET A 19 -7.65 -4.87 -5.96
CA MET A 19 -6.28 -4.74 -5.46
C MET A 19 -5.72 -3.35 -5.79
N LYS A 20 -5.78 -2.92 -7.07
CA LYS A 20 -5.31 -1.60 -7.50
C LYS A 20 -5.94 -0.47 -6.69
N LYS A 21 -7.24 -0.55 -6.40
CA LYS A 21 -7.93 0.43 -5.55
C LYS A 21 -7.35 0.45 -4.13
N GLY A 22 -7.22 -0.72 -3.50
CA GLY A 22 -6.62 -0.85 -2.17
C GLY A 22 -5.19 -0.28 -2.10
N LEU A 23 -4.38 -0.52 -3.13
CA LEU A 23 -3.04 0.05 -3.22
C LEU A 23 -3.05 1.58 -3.39
N ARG A 24 -3.87 2.11 -4.31
CA ARG A 24 -3.95 3.56 -4.56
C ARG A 24 -4.42 4.33 -3.33
N ASP A 25 -5.41 3.80 -2.63
CA ASP A 25 -6.02 4.48 -1.47
C ASP A 25 -5.07 4.54 -0.27
N ASN A 26 -4.12 3.60 -0.16
CA ASN A 26 -3.26 3.45 1.02
C ASN A 26 -1.78 3.78 0.81
N PHE A 27 -1.32 3.83 -0.45
CA PHE A 27 0.09 4.05 -0.80
C PHE A 27 0.21 5.15 -1.88
N PRO A 28 0.00 6.42 -1.52
CA PRO A 28 0.13 7.52 -2.47
C PRO A 28 1.55 7.57 -3.06
N GLY A 29 1.64 7.77 -4.37
CA GLY A 29 2.93 7.79 -5.10
C GLY A 29 3.42 6.42 -5.59
N LEU A 30 2.77 5.31 -5.21
CA LEU A 30 3.08 3.99 -5.73
C LEU A 30 2.67 3.87 -7.20
N HIS A 31 3.60 3.45 -8.05
CA HIS A 31 3.30 3.09 -9.44
C HIS A 31 2.76 1.67 -9.50
N ILE A 32 1.57 1.48 -10.07
CA ILE A 32 0.95 0.16 -10.13
C ILE A 32 0.89 -0.29 -11.59
N GLU A 33 1.54 -1.41 -11.86
CA GLU A 33 1.43 -2.14 -13.12
C GLU A 33 0.50 -3.34 -12.95
N GLU A 34 -0.11 -3.79 -14.04
CA GLU A 34 -0.97 -4.96 -14.02
C GLU A 34 -0.65 -5.95 -15.14
N ALA A 35 -0.85 -7.23 -14.85
CA ALA A 35 -0.76 -8.31 -15.81
C ALA A 35 -1.95 -9.26 -15.65
N VAL A 36 -2.41 -9.82 -16.77
CA VAL A 36 -3.58 -10.73 -16.79
C VAL A 36 -3.20 -12.20 -16.61
N ASN A 37 -1.92 -12.54 -16.58
CA ASN A 37 -1.41 -13.89 -16.37
C ASN A 37 0.09 -13.87 -16.03
N GLY A 38 0.63 -15.04 -15.63
CA GLY A 38 2.04 -15.18 -15.28
C GLY A 38 3.00 -14.89 -16.44
N ARG A 39 2.64 -15.22 -17.68
CA ARG A 39 3.50 -14.97 -18.85
C ARG A 39 3.70 -13.48 -19.14
N LYS A 40 2.62 -12.69 -19.08
CA LYS A 40 2.71 -11.22 -19.24
C LYS A 40 3.44 -10.59 -18.06
N ALA A 41 3.23 -11.08 -16.84
CA ALA A 41 3.99 -10.65 -15.68
C ALA A 41 5.50 -10.89 -15.88
N GLN A 42 5.88 -12.08 -16.34
CA GLN A 42 7.27 -12.42 -16.65
C GLN A 42 7.89 -11.47 -17.70
N GLN A 43 7.15 -11.13 -18.75
CA GLN A 43 7.60 -10.18 -19.78
C GLN A 43 7.82 -8.77 -19.21
N LEU A 44 6.94 -8.30 -18.33
CA LEU A 44 7.08 -7.01 -17.65
C LEU A 44 8.29 -7.01 -16.71
N LEU A 45 8.40 -8.04 -15.86
CA LEU A 45 9.49 -8.22 -14.91
C LEU A 45 10.88 -8.37 -15.55
N SER A 46 10.92 -8.81 -16.82
CA SER A 46 12.17 -8.89 -17.60
C SER A 46 12.62 -7.52 -18.14
N ARG A 47 11.72 -6.53 -18.20
CA ARG A 47 11.98 -5.20 -18.77
C ARG A 47 12.04 -4.12 -17.71
N GLN A 48 11.39 -4.35 -16.57
CA GLN A 48 11.22 -3.37 -15.53
C GLN A 48 11.46 -3.99 -14.16
N ASN A 49 12.08 -3.22 -13.27
CA ASN A 49 12.21 -3.60 -11.87
C ASN A 49 10.94 -3.22 -11.11
N VAL A 50 10.46 -4.13 -10.28
CA VAL A 50 9.33 -3.88 -9.39
C VAL A 50 9.73 -4.14 -7.96
N ASP A 51 9.04 -3.45 -7.06
CA ASP A 51 9.34 -3.44 -5.65
C ASP A 51 8.44 -4.37 -4.82
N LEU A 52 7.32 -4.77 -5.40
CA LEU A 52 6.33 -5.65 -4.81
C LEU A 52 5.58 -6.38 -5.92
N ILE A 53 5.32 -7.67 -5.73
CA ILE A 53 4.48 -8.47 -6.62
C ILE A 53 3.31 -9.02 -5.81
N LEU A 54 2.10 -8.80 -6.31
CA LEU A 54 0.86 -9.42 -5.85
C LEU A 54 0.38 -10.33 -6.98
N CYS A 55 0.31 -11.63 -6.75
CA CYS A 55 0.03 -12.59 -7.81
C CYS A 55 -1.04 -13.58 -7.41
N ASP A 56 -2.00 -13.82 -8.30
CA ASP A 56 -2.91 -14.94 -8.17
C ASP A 56 -2.20 -16.27 -8.40
N TRP A 57 -2.67 -17.33 -7.75
CA TRP A 57 -2.13 -18.67 -7.97
C TRP A 57 -2.65 -19.29 -9.27
N GLU A 58 -3.97 -19.24 -9.49
CA GLU A 58 -4.67 -19.95 -10.56
C GLU A 58 -4.86 -19.02 -11.75
N MET A 59 -3.86 -19.01 -12.62
CA MET A 59 -3.90 -18.22 -13.85
C MET A 59 -3.69 -19.11 -15.08
N PRO A 60 -4.28 -18.75 -16.22
CA PRO A 60 -4.01 -19.43 -17.47
C PRO A 60 -2.55 -19.21 -17.91
N GLU A 61 -2.04 -20.12 -18.75
CA GLU A 61 -0.69 -20.15 -19.33
C GLU A 61 0.47 -20.37 -18.35
N MET A 62 0.45 -19.72 -17.19
CA MET A 62 1.49 -19.82 -16.16
C MET A 62 0.87 -19.48 -14.80
N SER A 63 0.99 -20.41 -13.86
CA SER A 63 0.51 -20.26 -12.49
C SER A 63 1.37 -19.27 -11.68
N GLY A 64 0.81 -18.77 -10.58
CA GLY A 64 1.53 -17.91 -9.65
C GLY A 64 2.75 -18.60 -9.02
N LEU A 65 2.67 -19.91 -8.79
CA LEU A 65 3.79 -20.69 -8.25
C LEU A 65 4.95 -20.82 -9.26
N GLU A 66 4.64 -21.05 -10.53
CA GLU A 66 5.64 -21.07 -11.61
C GLU A 66 6.30 -19.70 -11.77
N LEU A 67 5.51 -18.62 -11.73
CA LEU A 67 6.03 -17.26 -11.77
C LEU A 67 6.93 -16.96 -10.56
N LEU A 68 6.52 -17.34 -9.34
CA LEU A 68 7.32 -17.18 -8.12
C LEU A 68 8.66 -17.92 -8.25
N THR A 69 8.62 -19.18 -8.69
CA THR A 69 9.82 -20.00 -8.87
C THR A 69 10.77 -19.35 -9.89
N TRP A 70 10.24 -18.86 -11.00
CA TRP A 70 11.02 -18.12 -11.99
C TRP A 70 11.61 -16.82 -11.40
N CYS A 71 10.84 -16.04 -10.65
CA CYS A 71 11.31 -14.81 -9.99
C CYS A 71 12.46 -15.10 -9.02
N ARG A 72 12.43 -16.21 -8.28
CA ARG A 72 13.54 -16.59 -7.37
C ARG A 72 14.80 -17.05 -8.08
N ALA A 73 14.70 -17.44 -9.35
CA ALA A 73 15.85 -17.74 -10.19
C ALA A 73 16.50 -16.49 -10.80
N GLN A 74 15.83 -15.33 -10.80
CA GLN A 74 16.39 -14.08 -11.31
C GLN A 74 17.13 -13.30 -10.22
N GLU A 75 18.37 -12.88 -10.45
CA GLU A 75 19.18 -12.17 -9.46
C GLU A 75 18.53 -10.87 -8.97
N ASN A 76 17.87 -10.13 -9.87
CA ASN A 76 17.20 -8.88 -9.57
C ASN A 76 15.83 -9.04 -8.88
N LEU A 77 15.23 -10.23 -8.89
CA LEU A 77 13.90 -10.49 -8.31
C LEU A 77 13.93 -11.46 -7.13
N LYS A 78 15.07 -12.08 -6.84
CA LYS A 78 15.22 -13.10 -5.78
C LYS A 78 14.81 -12.58 -4.40
N THR A 79 15.03 -11.30 -4.13
CA THR A 79 14.67 -10.64 -2.86
C THR A 79 13.41 -9.80 -2.95
N THR A 80 12.81 -9.67 -4.14
CA THR A 80 11.59 -8.87 -4.33
C THR A 80 10.43 -9.50 -3.55
N PRO A 81 9.76 -8.71 -2.68
CA PRO A 81 8.58 -9.17 -1.97
C PRO A 81 7.52 -9.72 -2.94
N PHE A 82 7.14 -10.97 -2.71
CA PHE A 82 6.13 -11.67 -3.51
C PHE A 82 5.02 -12.14 -2.59
N ILE A 83 3.83 -11.57 -2.76
CA ILE A 83 2.64 -11.92 -1.99
C ILE A 83 1.72 -12.73 -2.90
N MET A 84 1.47 -13.97 -2.50
CA MET A 84 0.51 -14.83 -3.20
C MET A 84 -0.91 -14.47 -2.75
N VAL A 85 -1.84 -14.34 -3.68
CA VAL A 85 -3.27 -14.13 -3.42
C VAL A 85 -4.00 -15.32 -4.02
N THR A 86 -4.85 -16.04 -3.31
CA THR A 86 -5.57 -17.17 -3.92
C THR A 86 -6.77 -17.64 -3.11
N SER A 87 -7.73 -18.27 -3.79
CA SER A 87 -8.84 -19.00 -3.17
C SER A 87 -8.42 -20.36 -2.61
N ARG A 88 -7.23 -20.86 -2.97
CA ARG A 88 -6.68 -22.15 -2.52
C ARG A 88 -6.04 -22.05 -1.14
N GLY A 89 -6.83 -22.24 -0.10
CA GLY A 89 -6.38 -22.26 1.29
C GLY A 89 -5.77 -23.58 1.78
N ASP A 90 -5.60 -24.59 0.91
CA ASP A 90 -5.13 -25.91 1.34
C ASP A 90 -3.69 -25.85 1.86
N LYS A 91 -3.43 -26.58 2.95
CA LYS A 91 -2.12 -26.58 3.63
C LYS A 91 -0.97 -26.93 2.68
N GLU A 92 -1.21 -27.83 1.73
CA GLU A 92 -0.21 -28.27 0.76
C GLU A 92 0.23 -27.15 -0.18
N ASN A 93 -0.71 -26.33 -0.67
CA ASN A 93 -0.39 -25.19 -1.54
C ASN A 93 0.40 -24.11 -0.78
N VAL A 94 0.04 -23.88 0.48
CA VAL A 94 0.77 -22.94 1.36
C VAL A 94 2.20 -23.41 1.58
N VAL A 95 2.41 -24.71 1.85
CA VAL A 95 3.74 -25.29 2.02
C VAL A 95 4.58 -25.13 0.74
N GLN A 96 3.99 -25.40 -0.43
CA GLN A 96 4.68 -25.22 -1.71
C GLN A 96 5.12 -23.78 -1.95
N ALA A 97 4.25 -22.79 -1.68
CA ALA A 97 4.63 -21.39 -1.82
C ALA A 97 5.73 -20.97 -0.83
N ILE A 98 5.69 -21.45 0.42
CA ILE A 98 6.74 -21.18 1.41
C ILE A 98 8.07 -21.77 0.94
N GLN A 99 8.08 -23.00 0.45
CA GLN A 99 9.29 -23.65 -0.09
C GLN A 99 9.85 -22.92 -1.31
N ALA A 100 8.97 -22.38 -2.16
CA ALA A 100 9.34 -21.53 -3.30
C ALA A 100 9.78 -20.11 -2.89
N GLY A 101 9.78 -19.77 -1.59
CA GLY A 101 10.27 -18.49 -1.09
C GLY A 101 9.26 -17.34 -1.23
N VAL A 102 7.96 -17.62 -1.11
CA VAL A 102 6.93 -16.58 -1.00
C VAL A 102 7.17 -15.69 0.22
N SER A 103 6.87 -14.40 0.13
CA SER A 103 7.05 -13.46 1.24
C SER A 103 5.85 -13.44 2.19
N ASP A 104 4.64 -13.55 1.65
CA ASP A 104 3.41 -13.69 2.42
C ASP A 104 2.29 -14.25 1.52
N TYR A 105 1.17 -14.60 2.13
CA TYR A 105 0.01 -15.18 1.45
C TYR A 105 -1.29 -14.49 1.91
N ILE A 106 -2.24 -14.33 1.00
CA ILE A 106 -3.57 -13.77 1.22
C ILE A 106 -4.62 -14.74 0.64
N GLY A 107 -5.52 -15.22 1.49
CA GLY A 107 -6.64 -16.05 1.06
C GLY A 107 -7.80 -15.21 0.51
N LYS A 108 -8.41 -15.62 -0.60
CA LYS A 108 -9.68 -15.08 -1.09
C LYS A 108 -10.85 -15.78 -0.39
N PRO A 109 -11.91 -15.06 0.03
CA PRO A 109 -12.06 -13.60 -0.03
C PRO A 109 -11.20 -12.87 1.02
N PHE A 110 -10.66 -11.70 0.66
CA PHE A 110 -9.85 -10.85 1.56
C PHE A 110 -10.50 -9.49 1.79
N SER A 111 -10.24 -8.90 2.95
CA SER A 111 -10.60 -7.50 3.23
C SER A 111 -9.50 -6.53 2.78
N ASN A 112 -9.88 -5.28 2.51
CA ASN A 112 -8.92 -4.24 2.15
C ASN A 112 -7.87 -4.05 3.26
N ASP A 113 -8.28 -4.10 4.53
CA ASP A 113 -7.38 -3.96 5.67
C ASP A 113 -6.34 -5.09 5.74
N GLN A 114 -6.76 -6.32 5.42
CA GLN A 114 -5.86 -7.47 5.37
C GLN A 114 -4.81 -7.30 4.26
N LEU A 115 -5.24 -6.89 3.06
CA LEU A 115 -4.35 -6.61 1.93
C LEU A 115 -3.33 -5.53 2.30
N VAL A 116 -3.80 -4.40 2.83
CA VAL A 116 -2.96 -3.25 3.19
C VAL A 116 -1.96 -3.60 4.28
N ALA A 117 -2.38 -4.34 5.32
CA ALA A 117 -1.48 -4.75 6.41
C ALA A 117 -0.33 -5.63 5.90
N LYS A 118 -0.63 -6.57 5.00
CA LYS A 118 0.35 -7.47 4.39
C LYS A 118 1.33 -6.72 3.49
N ILE A 119 0.83 -5.82 2.67
CA ILE A 119 1.65 -4.97 1.80
C ILE A 119 2.54 -4.03 2.62
N LYS A 120 2.01 -3.37 3.66
CA LYS A 120 2.80 -2.51 4.56
C LYS A 120 3.97 -3.29 5.16
N LYS A 121 3.69 -4.48 5.70
CA LYS A 121 4.71 -5.37 6.28
C LYS A 121 5.79 -5.76 5.25
N ALA A 122 5.39 -6.08 4.01
CA ALA A 122 6.31 -6.43 2.94
C ALA A 122 7.20 -5.24 2.53
N LEU A 123 6.61 -4.06 2.35
CA LEU A 123 7.33 -2.83 1.97
C LEU A 123 8.26 -2.36 3.09
N SER A 124 7.84 -2.43 4.36
CA SER A 124 8.71 -2.14 5.52
C SER A 124 9.95 -3.03 5.55
N ARG A 125 9.79 -4.34 5.31
CA ARG A 125 10.92 -5.28 5.29
C ARG A 125 11.91 -4.99 4.16
N SER A 126 11.42 -4.45 3.04
CA SER A 126 12.26 -4.07 1.90
C SER A 126 12.88 -2.67 2.01
N GLY A 127 12.57 -1.90 3.08
CA GLY A 127 13.02 -0.51 3.24
C GLY A 127 12.29 0.50 2.34
N LYS A 128 11.29 0.08 1.56
CA LYS A 128 10.62 0.91 0.55
C LYS A 128 9.43 1.69 1.08
N LEU A 129 8.97 1.38 2.29
CA LEU A 129 7.88 2.14 2.93
C LEU A 129 8.30 3.59 3.24
N GLU A 130 9.54 3.80 3.67
CA GLU A 130 10.09 5.14 3.93
C GLU A 130 10.24 5.94 2.63
N ALA A 131 10.69 5.28 1.55
CA ALA A 131 10.77 5.88 0.22
C ALA A 131 9.39 6.35 -0.28
N LEU A 132 8.32 5.58 -0.05
CA LEU A 132 6.95 5.99 -0.35
C LEU A 132 6.50 7.19 0.51
N ALA A 133 6.78 7.16 1.81
CA ALA A 133 6.39 8.24 2.72
C ALA A 133 7.10 9.57 2.40
N ALA A 134 8.38 9.51 1.97
CA ALA A 134 9.14 10.69 1.55
C ALA A 134 8.64 11.32 0.24
N HIS A 135 7.93 10.55 -0.60
CA HIS A 135 7.41 10.99 -1.90
C HIS A 135 5.89 11.21 -1.92
N ALA A 136 5.19 10.95 -0.80
CA ALA A 136 3.79 11.36 -0.68
C ALA A 136 3.73 12.89 -0.76
N PRO A 137 2.82 13.49 -1.54
CA PRO A 137 2.66 14.93 -1.54
C PRO A 137 2.40 15.36 -0.10
N ARG A 138 3.32 16.15 0.47
CA ARG A 138 3.15 16.75 1.77
C ARG A 138 1.86 17.55 1.66
N ARG A 139 0.77 17.05 2.25
CA ARG A 139 -0.40 17.90 2.48
C ARG A 139 0.16 19.05 3.28
N GLU A 140 0.23 20.22 2.67
CA GLU A 140 0.43 21.46 3.40
C GLU A 140 -0.71 21.53 4.40
N ILE A 141 -0.42 21.11 5.62
CA ILE A 141 -1.17 21.54 6.79
C ILE A 141 -1.04 23.05 6.74
N ALA A 142 -2.14 23.69 6.31
CA ALA A 142 -2.30 25.12 6.29
C ALA A 142 -1.71 25.69 7.59
N SER A 143 -0.76 26.60 7.39
CA SER A 143 -0.18 27.46 8.41
C SER A 143 -1.26 27.94 9.39
N GLY A 144 -1.18 27.42 10.60
CA GLY A 144 -1.92 27.89 11.77
C GLY A 144 -0.98 27.96 12.96
N MET A 145 0.16 28.63 12.79
CA MET A 145 0.91 29.16 13.93
C MET A 145 0.08 30.29 14.55
N ALA A 146 -0.55 30.04 15.69
CA ALA A 146 -0.86 31.08 16.65
C ALA A 146 -0.03 30.78 17.90
N THR A 147 1.17 31.35 17.92
CA THR A 147 2.02 31.45 19.10
C THR A 147 1.35 32.36 20.12
N ASP A 148 1.12 31.79 21.29
CA ASP A 148 1.29 32.39 22.62
C ASP A 148 1.54 33.90 22.65
N SER A 149 0.56 34.69 23.10
CA SER A 149 0.75 36.03 23.67
C SER A 149 -0.56 36.53 24.29
N LEU A 150 -0.82 36.22 25.56
CA LEU A 150 -1.66 37.07 26.40
C LEU A 150 -1.20 37.01 27.87
N ALA A 151 -0.07 37.66 28.15
CA ALA A 151 0.36 38.01 29.51
C ALA A 151 0.92 39.44 29.52
N ALA A 152 0.01 40.41 29.68
CA ALA A 152 0.23 41.81 30.08
C ALA A 152 -1.19 42.40 30.24
N LEU A 153 -1.66 43.02 31.32
CA LEU A 153 -1.11 43.67 32.50
C LEU A 153 -2.30 43.88 33.50
N PRO A 154 -2.06 44.34 34.74
CA PRO A 154 -2.86 44.05 35.94
C PRO A 154 -3.92 45.12 36.27
N GLY A 155 -4.86 44.72 37.13
CA GLY A 155 -5.40 45.56 38.22
C GLY A 155 -6.11 46.87 37.84
N GLY A 156 -7.45 46.86 37.88
CA GLY A 156 -8.27 48.07 37.93
C GLY A 156 -9.69 47.75 38.36
N ARG A 157 -10.12 48.34 39.48
CA ARG A 157 -11.40 48.09 40.16
C ARG A 157 -12.63 48.50 39.34
N ALA A 158 -13.70 47.72 39.55
CA ALA A 158 -15.12 48.08 39.69
C ALA A 158 -15.70 49.24 38.85
N GLU A 159 -16.72 48.93 38.03
CA GLU A 159 -18.03 49.56 38.20
C GLU A 159 -19.15 48.67 37.64
N VAL A 160 -20.17 48.48 38.47
CA VAL A 160 -21.44 47.80 38.15
C VAL A 160 -22.41 48.88 37.71
N ILE A 161 -22.96 48.80 36.51
CA ILE A 161 -24.19 49.54 36.17
C ILE A 161 -25.13 48.61 35.40
N LYS A 162 -26.32 48.46 35.99
CA LYS A 162 -27.50 47.71 35.51
C LYS A 162 -28.44 48.66 34.71
N PRO A 163 -29.56 48.20 34.14
CA PRO A 163 -29.96 48.44 32.74
C PRO A 163 -31.03 49.53 32.55
N ALA A 164 -31.29 49.92 31.29
CA ALA A 164 -32.53 50.58 30.84
C ALA A 164 -32.63 50.41 29.30
N ALA A 165 -33.59 49.64 28.76
CA ALA A 165 -34.96 50.01 28.39
C ALA A 165 -35.08 50.55 26.94
N SER A 166 -35.96 49.89 26.15
CA SER A 166 -36.48 50.20 24.80
C SER A 166 -37.23 51.56 24.75
N PRO A 167 -37.97 51.99 23.67
CA PRO A 167 -38.27 51.40 22.35
C PRO A 167 -38.26 52.39 21.15
N ALA A 168 -38.59 51.91 19.95
CA ALA A 168 -39.40 52.61 18.95
C ALA A 168 -40.13 51.58 18.06
#